data_AF-A0A4R9LPZ6-F1
#
_entry.id   AF-A0A4R9LPZ6-F1
#
_cell.length_a   1.000
_cell.length_b   1.000
_cell.length_c   1.000
_cell.angle_alpha   90.00
_cell.angle_beta   90.00
_cell.angle_gamma   90.00
#
_symmetry.space_group_name_H-M   'P 1'
#
loop_
_entity.id
_entity.type
_entity.pdbx_description
1 polymer ?
#
loop_
_entity_poly.entity_id
_entity_poly.type
_entity_poly.pdbx_seq_one_letter_code
_entity_poly.pdbx_strand_id
1 'polypeptide(L)'
;MFYRFLSFFLFLLMSFPFSLPAQNKEDWKIKAESGLLQLLKSEKDKDLSPVRIQLWTVSPGVTVTTAFGHAALRIFQGTEFGDKDYYLDFGVYDPSPGFLWRFLKGDAAFFVNVIPTGSAYETWDQSGRGITATELQLNNDQKHKLFVEILKTYEINSKGYTYENFTNNCVTFLREIISNGLGTPLELKEIEEGKDTWRERVYPYSNTLIWLNVNETLLFDHDTDKKRDPHELIYLPDDLLKSVQQTSIPQETKQILKDRWQREGKSSAVWMIFYLSILLFSFPAKFLQLFERISEILYGFVAGFGGTLVTLVYLFTSFSFMNETIAWLAISPIDFFVWKKYENYKNKKLYFYLLGIRLLMLFVALVLKFTFYKQTLGNLLFLSSFFYLCLLYKKRNEFQSLFLNQK
;
A
#
# COMPACT_ATOMS: atom_id res chain seq x y z
N MET A 1 6.31 33.14 11.26
CA MET A 1 4.93 32.61 11.36
C MET A 1 4.88 31.12 10.99
N PHE A 2 5.39 30.71 9.81
CA PHE A 2 5.42 29.30 9.37
C PHE A 2 6.15 28.34 10.32
N TYR A 3 7.35 28.68 10.80
CA TYR A 3 8.08 27.86 11.78
C TYR A 3 7.34 27.67 13.11
N ARG A 4 6.58 28.68 13.54
CA ARG A 4 5.78 28.59 14.77
C ARG A 4 4.52 27.74 14.57
N PHE A 5 3.90 27.79 13.39
CA PHE A 5 2.75 26.96 13.05
C PHE A 5 3.14 25.48 12.85
N LEU A 6 4.26 25.23 12.15
CA LEU A 6 4.80 23.88 11.95
C LEU A 6 5.30 23.26 13.26
N SER A 7 5.99 24.04 14.11
CA SER A 7 6.41 23.57 15.43
C SER A 7 5.21 23.33 16.35
N PHE A 8 4.18 24.18 16.31
CA PHE A 8 2.96 23.98 17.11
C PHE A 8 2.15 22.77 16.63
N PHE A 9 2.07 22.52 15.32
CA PHE A 9 1.40 21.36 14.74
C PHE A 9 2.15 20.05 15.01
N LEU A 10 3.49 20.06 14.92
CA LEU A 10 4.35 18.93 15.32
C LEU A 10 4.27 18.67 16.83
N PHE A 11 4.22 19.73 17.64
CA PHE A 11 4.04 19.61 19.09
C PHE A 11 2.66 19.03 19.42
N LEU A 12 1.58 19.47 18.76
CA LEU A 12 0.24 18.92 18.95
C LEU A 12 0.17 17.43 18.58
N LEU A 13 0.81 17.03 17.47
CA LEU A 13 0.88 15.63 17.02
C LEU A 13 1.69 14.73 17.98
N MET A 14 2.69 15.29 18.67
CA MET A 14 3.48 14.56 19.66
C MET A 14 2.89 14.59 21.09
N SER A 15 1.95 15.49 21.37
CA SER A 15 1.42 15.73 22.73
C SER A 15 0.08 15.07 23.02
N PHE A 16 -0.51 14.33 22.07
CA PHE A 16 -1.70 13.52 22.34
C PHE A 16 -1.28 12.08 22.68
N PRO A 17 -1.21 11.72 23.97
CA PRO A 17 -1.30 10.33 24.35
C PRO A 17 -2.76 9.95 24.14
N PHE A 18 -3.12 9.53 22.94
CA PHE A 18 -4.11 8.46 22.91
C PHE A 18 -3.37 7.31 23.57
N SER A 19 -3.75 6.97 24.79
CA SER A 19 -3.53 5.65 25.34
C SER A 19 -4.93 5.09 25.51
N LEU A 20 -5.41 4.40 24.48
CA LEU A 20 -6.56 3.53 24.69
C LEU A 20 -6.07 2.40 25.60
N PRO A 21 -6.82 2.06 26.66
CA PRO A 21 -6.48 0.91 27.48
C PRO A 21 -6.34 -0.31 26.57
N ALA A 22 -5.23 -1.03 26.69
CA ALA A 22 -5.06 -2.29 26.00
C ALA A 22 -6.28 -3.16 26.30
N GLN A 23 -7.05 -3.49 25.26
CA GLN A 23 -8.21 -4.34 25.37
C GLN A 23 -7.74 -5.66 25.98
N ASN A 24 -8.27 -6.00 27.16
CA ASN A 24 -7.92 -7.23 27.87
C ASN A 24 -7.91 -8.40 26.88
N LYS A 25 -6.86 -9.23 26.91
CA LYS A 25 -6.83 -10.51 26.18
C LYS A 25 -8.08 -11.29 26.58
N GLU A 26 -9.06 -11.38 25.68
CA GLU A 26 -10.30 -12.07 25.97
C GLU A 26 -10.02 -13.58 26.08
N ASP A 27 -10.36 -14.20 27.21
CA ASP A 27 -10.05 -15.60 27.54
C ASP A 27 -10.51 -16.61 26.47
N TRP A 28 -11.56 -16.27 25.71
CA TRP A 28 -12.07 -17.11 24.65
C TRP A 28 -11.09 -17.26 23.48
N LYS A 29 -10.26 -16.24 23.18
CA LYS A 29 -9.23 -16.31 22.12
C LYS A 29 -8.18 -17.36 22.46
N ILE A 30 -7.72 -17.36 23.71
CA ILE A 30 -6.74 -18.33 24.23
C ILE A 30 -7.31 -19.75 24.11
N LYS A 31 -8.58 -19.94 24.44
CA LYS A 31 -9.24 -21.24 24.29
C LYS A 31 -9.33 -21.68 22.83
N ALA A 32 -9.77 -20.80 21.92
CA ALA A 32 -9.90 -21.12 20.49
C ALA A 32 -8.55 -21.49 19.85
N GLU A 33 -7.51 -20.72 20.16
CA GLU A 33 -6.13 -20.99 19.75
C GLU A 33 -5.66 -22.36 20.23
N SER A 34 -5.82 -22.65 21.54
CA SER A 34 -5.43 -23.96 22.08
C SER A 34 -6.19 -25.12 21.44
N GLY A 35 -7.48 -24.93 21.13
CA GLY A 35 -8.32 -25.93 20.48
C GLY A 35 -7.90 -26.24 19.05
N LEU A 36 -7.62 -25.20 18.25
CA LEU A 36 -7.10 -25.39 16.90
C LEU A 36 -5.71 -26.04 16.94
N LEU A 37 -4.80 -25.59 17.81
CA LEU A 37 -3.47 -26.19 17.92
C LEU A 37 -3.53 -27.66 18.35
N GLN A 38 -4.45 -28.03 19.23
CA GLN A 38 -4.69 -29.42 19.58
C GLN A 38 -5.22 -30.23 18.38
N LEU A 39 -6.13 -29.65 17.59
CA LEU A 39 -6.64 -30.27 16.36
C LEU A 39 -5.50 -30.51 15.36
N LEU A 40 -4.67 -29.49 15.10
CA LEU A 40 -3.55 -29.54 14.16
C LEU A 40 -2.42 -30.48 14.61
N LYS A 41 -2.15 -30.57 15.92
CA LYS A 41 -1.09 -31.45 16.47
C LYS A 41 -1.49 -32.91 16.56
N SER A 42 -2.78 -33.20 16.45
CA SER A 42 -3.30 -34.57 16.54
C SER A 42 -3.05 -35.39 15.25
N GLU A 43 -1.83 -35.42 14.72
CA GLU A 43 -1.61 -35.83 13.32
C GLU A 43 -0.38 -36.73 13.08
N LYS A 44 -0.69 -38.02 12.87
CA LYS A 44 -0.03 -38.88 11.86
C LYS A 44 -0.95 -40.02 11.36
N ASP A 45 -1.97 -40.41 12.14
CA ASP A 45 -2.84 -41.56 11.83
C ASP A 45 -4.36 -41.29 11.97
N LYS A 46 -4.78 -40.02 11.98
CA LYS A 46 -6.18 -39.64 12.19
C LYS A 46 -6.94 -39.46 10.87
N ASP A 47 -8.18 -39.94 10.83
CA ASP A 47 -9.10 -39.65 9.72
C ASP A 47 -9.57 -38.19 9.79
N LEU A 48 -9.16 -37.40 8.79
CA LEU A 48 -9.52 -35.99 8.64
C LEU A 48 -10.71 -35.75 7.70
N SER A 49 -11.36 -36.81 7.24
CA SER A 49 -12.58 -36.72 6.43
C SER A 49 -13.64 -35.78 7.03
N PRO A 50 -13.91 -35.77 8.36
CA PRO A 50 -14.93 -34.90 8.93
C PRO A 50 -14.49 -33.43 9.09
N VAL A 51 -13.22 -33.11 8.85
CA VAL A 51 -12.72 -31.73 8.91
C VAL A 51 -12.98 -31.03 7.58
N ARG A 52 -13.58 -29.85 7.65
CA ARG A 52 -13.85 -28.98 6.50
C ARG A 52 -12.94 -27.75 6.58
N ILE A 53 -12.43 -27.34 5.43
CA ILE A 53 -11.50 -26.22 5.29
C ILE A 53 -12.06 -25.28 4.24
N GLN A 54 -12.24 -24.01 4.60
CA GLN A 54 -12.75 -22.98 3.70
C GLN A 54 -11.77 -21.82 3.63
N LEU A 55 -11.51 -21.31 2.43
CA LEU A 55 -10.95 -19.98 2.23
C LEU A 55 -12.07 -18.96 2.35
N TRP A 56 -11.96 -18.03 3.29
CA TRP A 56 -12.84 -16.88 3.42
C TRP A 56 -12.19 -15.67 2.78
N THR A 57 -12.80 -15.17 1.70
CA THR A 57 -12.43 -13.93 1.03
C THR A 57 -13.41 -12.84 1.43
N VAL A 58 -12.90 -11.83 2.13
CA VAL A 58 -13.66 -10.68 2.61
C VAL A 58 -13.54 -9.56 1.58
N SER A 59 -14.68 -9.02 1.15
CA SER A 59 -14.75 -7.95 0.15
C SER A 59 -13.95 -6.73 0.63
N PRO A 60 -13.44 -5.86 -0.25
CA PRO A 60 -12.77 -4.63 0.15
C PRO A 60 -13.62 -3.60 0.92
N GLY A 61 -12.97 -2.74 1.69
CA GLY A 61 -13.60 -1.67 2.47
C GLY A 61 -13.29 -0.27 1.94
N VAL A 62 -13.67 0.75 2.73
CA VAL A 62 -13.60 2.17 2.33
C VAL A 62 -12.47 2.96 3.00
N THR A 63 -11.68 2.32 3.87
CA THR A 63 -10.56 2.96 4.56
C THR A 63 -9.22 2.47 4.02
N VAL A 64 -8.14 3.23 4.29
CA VAL A 64 -6.77 2.87 3.88
C VAL A 64 -6.38 1.45 4.33
N THR A 65 -6.76 1.06 5.55
CA THR A 65 -6.44 -0.26 6.12
C THR A 65 -7.33 -1.39 5.64
N THR A 66 -8.42 -1.08 4.94
CA THR A 66 -9.42 -2.06 4.50
C THR A 66 -9.58 -2.14 2.98
N ALA A 67 -8.92 -1.25 2.25
CA ALA A 67 -9.10 -1.02 0.82
C ALA A 67 -8.85 -2.25 -0.07
N PHE A 68 -8.06 -3.21 0.41
CA PHE A 68 -7.61 -4.38 -0.36
C PHE A 68 -8.43 -5.64 -0.08
N GLY A 69 -9.36 -5.63 0.88
CA GLY A 69 -10.05 -6.84 1.32
C GLY A 69 -9.32 -7.54 2.47
N HIS A 70 -9.73 -8.78 2.75
CA HIS A 70 -9.01 -9.66 3.68
C HIS A 70 -9.20 -11.13 3.28
N ALA A 71 -8.28 -12.00 3.69
CA ALA A 71 -8.37 -13.44 3.47
C ALA A 71 -7.96 -14.21 4.73
N ALA A 72 -8.66 -15.32 4.99
CA ALA A 72 -8.42 -16.19 6.14
C ALA A 72 -8.84 -17.63 5.84
N LEU A 73 -8.37 -18.58 6.65
CA LEU A 73 -8.85 -19.96 6.61
C LEU A 73 -9.86 -20.19 7.74
N ARG A 74 -10.99 -20.80 7.41
CA ARG A 74 -11.91 -21.41 8.37
C ARG A 74 -11.67 -22.91 8.41
N ILE A 75 -11.48 -23.46 9.59
CA ILE A 75 -11.26 -24.90 9.81
C ILE A 75 -12.27 -25.37 10.85
N PHE A 76 -13.11 -26.33 10.49
CA PHE A 76 -14.14 -26.79 11.41
C PHE A 76 -14.45 -28.27 11.29
N GLN A 77 -14.98 -28.82 12.39
CA GLN A 77 -15.45 -30.19 12.49
C GLN A 77 -16.80 -30.22 13.21
N GLY A 78 -17.80 -30.83 12.58
CA GLY A 78 -19.15 -30.93 13.13
C GLY A 78 -20.02 -29.73 12.77
N THR A 79 -20.71 -29.16 13.77
CA THR A 79 -21.68 -28.08 13.56
C THR A 79 -21.01 -26.76 13.19
N GLU A 80 -21.49 -26.12 12.13
CA GLU A 80 -21.07 -24.76 11.74
C GLU A 80 -21.32 -23.78 12.89
N PHE A 81 -20.33 -22.94 13.18
CA PHE A 81 -20.30 -21.97 14.29
C PHE A 81 -20.36 -22.60 15.69
N GLY A 82 -20.04 -23.89 15.81
CA GLY A 82 -19.91 -24.59 17.09
C GLY A 82 -18.52 -24.48 17.74
N ASP A 83 -18.28 -25.30 18.76
CA ASP A 83 -17.04 -25.26 19.58
C ASP A 83 -15.75 -25.64 18.84
N LYS A 84 -15.88 -26.33 17.69
CA LYS A 84 -14.77 -26.77 16.84
C LYS A 84 -14.83 -26.10 15.47
N ASP A 85 -15.00 -24.78 15.48
CA ASP A 85 -15.06 -23.96 14.28
C ASP A 85 -14.19 -22.71 14.44
N TYR A 86 -13.05 -22.73 13.76
CA TYR A 86 -11.96 -21.79 13.97
C TYR A 86 -11.72 -20.95 12.72
N TYR A 87 -11.54 -19.65 12.91
CA TYR A 87 -11.11 -18.69 11.92
C TYR A 87 -9.64 -18.34 12.20
N LEU A 88 -8.77 -18.79 11.30
CA LEU A 88 -7.33 -18.57 11.32
C LEU A 88 -7.02 -17.32 10.50
N ASP A 89 -6.63 -16.26 11.21
CA ASP A 89 -6.42 -14.93 10.69
C ASP A 89 -4.94 -14.55 10.74
N PHE A 90 -4.37 -14.18 9.59
CA PHE A 90 -3.01 -13.68 9.45
C PHE A 90 -2.96 -12.17 9.24
N GLY A 91 -4.03 -11.41 9.51
CA GLY A 91 -4.10 -9.96 9.25
C GLY A 91 -4.30 -9.12 10.50
N VAL A 92 -4.15 -9.69 11.69
CA VAL A 92 -4.40 -8.96 12.94
C VAL A 92 -3.22 -8.06 13.26
N TYR A 93 -3.47 -6.76 13.43
CA TYR A 93 -2.45 -5.79 13.78
C TYR A 93 -2.67 -5.22 15.18
N ASP A 94 -1.59 -4.70 15.78
CA ASP A 94 -1.66 -3.98 17.05
C ASP A 94 -2.40 -2.62 16.86
N PRO A 95 -3.61 -2.44 17.42
CA PRO A 95 -4.37 -1.21 17.27
C PRO A 95 -3.83 -0.07 18.14
N SER A 96 -2.70 -0.27 18.84
CA SER A 96 -2.15 0.75 19.72
C SER A 96 -1.92 2.07 18.97
N PRO A 97 -2.14 3.20 19.68
CA PRO A 97 -1.93 4.56 19.19
C PRO A 97 -0.66 4.71 18.35
N GLY A 98 -0.77 5.38 17.21
CA GLY A 98 0.33 5.52 16.26
C GLY A 98 0.52 4.32 15.32
N PHE A 99 -0.41 3.35 15.28
CA PHE A 99 -0.40 2.26 14.29
C PHE A 99 -0.20 2.78 12.87
N LEU A 100 -0.97 3.79 12.42
CA LEU A 100 -0.83 4.31 11.06
C LEU A 100 0.58 4.83 10.76
N TRP A 101 1.25 5.44 11.75
CA TRP A 101 2.62 5.92 11.59
C TRP A 101 3.63 4.77 11.51
N ARG A 102 3.51 3.77 12.39
CA ARG A 102 4.33 2.55 12.34
C ARG A 102 4.10 1.79 11.03
N PHE A 103 2.85 1.71 10.59
CA PHE A 103 2.45 1.09 9.33
C PHE A 103 3.08 1.80 8.14
N LEU A 104 3.00 3.13 8.06
CA LEU A 104 3.63 3.91 6.99
C LEU A 104 5.16 3.79 6.96
N LYS A 105 5.78 3.51 8.10
CA LYS A 105 7.22 3.23 8.20
C LYS A 105 7.60 1.79 7.85
N GLY A 106 6.65 0.87 7.84
CA GLY A 106 6.91 -0.57 7.74
C GLY A 106 7.34 -1.24 9.06
N ASP A 107 7.12 -0.58 10.19
CA ASP A 107 7.45 -1.10 11.54
C ASP A 107 6.20 -1.66 12.26
N ALA A 108 5.07 -1.79 11.56
CA ALA A 108 3.86 -2.34 12.13
C ALA A 108 3.97 -3.86 12.31
N ALA A 109 3.79 -4.32 13.55
CA ALA A 109 3.71 -5.73 13.86
C ALA A 109 2.30 -6.27 13.57
N PHE A 110 2.26 -7.40 12.87
CA PHE A 110 1.08 -8.19 12.62
C PHE A 110 1.20 -9.55 13.31
N PHE A 111 0.07 -10.17 13.58
CA PHE A 111 -0.03 -11.36 14.40
C PHE A 111 -0.95 -12.38 13.74
N VAL A 112 -0.61 -13.64 13.96
CA VAL A 112 -1.51 -14.75 13.66
C VAL A 112 -2.47 -14.90 14.82
N ASN A 113 -3.77 -14.94 14.54
CA ASN A 113 -4.80 -15.06 15.55
C ASN A 113 -5.78 -16.17 15.17
N VAL A 114 -6.29 -16.84 16.18
CA VAL A 114 -7.29 -17.90 16.02
C VAL A 114 -8.49 -17.55 16.86
N ILE A 115 -9.63 -17.40 16.21
CA ILE A 115 -10.88 -17.01 16.88
C ILE A 115 -12.03 -17.95 16.48
N PRO A 116 -13.10 -18.10 17.28
CA PRO A 116 -14.31 -18.75 16.83
C PRO A 116 -14.84 -18.05 15.59
N THR A 117 -15.26 -18.84 14.62
CA THR A 117 -15.74 -18.30 13.34
C THR A 117 -16.98 -17.41 13.50
N GLY A 118 -17.79 -17.62 14.53
CA GLY A 118 -18.93 -16.76 14.84
C GLY A 118 -18.51 -15.32 15.15
N SER A 119 -17.43 -15.13 15.90
CA SER A 119 -16.88 -13.81 16.24
C SER A 119 -16.30 -13.12 15.00
N ALA A 120 -15.62 -13.87 14.13
CA ALA A 120 -15.14 -13.35 12.85
C ALA A 120 -16.31 -12.90 11.96
N TYR A 121 -17.33 -13.76 11.82
CA TYR A 121 -18.53 -13.46 11.07
C TYR A 121 -19.21 -12.17 11.56
N GLU A 122 -19.42 -12.05 12.87
CA GLU A 122 -20.04 -10.86 13.46
C GLU A 122 -19.22 -9.59 13.18
N THR A 123 -17.89 -9.67 13.28
CA THR A 123 -16.99 -8.55 12.96
C THR A 123 -17.19 -8.07 11.52
N TRP A 124 -17.18 -8.99 10.57
CA TRP A 124 -17.34 -8.65 9.15
C TRP A 124 -18.75 -8.15 8.84
N ASP A 125 -19.77 -8.75 9.43
CA ASP A 125 -21.15 -8.29 9.27
C ASP A 125 -21.34 -6.88 9.86
N GLN A 126 -20.91 -6.62 11.09
CA GLN A 126 -20.99 -5.28 11.68
C GLN A 126 -20.25 -4.23 10.84
N SER A 127 -19.12 -4.61 10.23
CA SER A 127 -18.37 -3.74 9.32
C SER A 127 -18.99 -3.58 7.91
N GLY A 128 -20.10 -4.27 7.61
CA GLY A 128 -20.78 -4.22 6.32
C GLY A 128 -20.03 -4.90 5.17
N ARG A 129 -19.02 -5.72 5.47
CA ARG A 129 -18.14 -6.35 4.48
C ARG A 129 -18.72 -7.68 4.03
N GLY A 130 -18.61 -7.96 2.73
CA GLY A 130 -19.05 -9.23 2.17
C GLY A 130 -18.07 -10.36 2.51
N ILE A 131 -18.58 -11.59 2.61
CA ILE A 131 -17.77 -12.80 2.79
C ILE A 131 -18.15 -13.78 1.69
N THR A 132 -17.17 -14.19 0.92
CA THR A 132 -17.24 -15.33 0.01
C THR A 132 -16.43 -16.46 0.61
N ALA A 133 -17.07 -17.60 0.87
CA ALA A 133 -16.41 -18.80 1.38
C ALA A 133 -16.25 -19.81 0.24
N THR A 134 -15.04 -20.30 0.06
CA THR A 134 -14.70 -21.34 -0.90
C THR A 134 -14.24 -22.56 -0.12
N GLU A 135 -15.05 -23.61 -0.11
CA GLU A 135 -14.68 -24.88 0.48
C GLU A 135 -13.68 -25.63 -0.39
N LEU A 136 -12.56 -26.03 0.21
CA LEU A 136 -11.52 -26.81 -0.44
C LEU A 136 -11.81 -28.30 -0.16
N GLN A 137 -12.27 -29.05 -1.16
CA GLN A 137 -12.56 -30.48 -1.00
C GLN A 137 -11.27 -31.31 -1.09
N LEU A 138 -10.44 -31.16 -0.05
CA LEU A 138 -9.15 -31.81 0.08
C LEU A 138 -9.33 -33.28 0.51
N ASN A 139 -8.52 -34.17 -0.06
CA ASN A 139 -8.40 -35.53 0.47
C ASN A 139 -7.63 -35.53 1.80
N ASN A 140 -7.62 -36.67 2.51
CA ASN A 140 -6.96 -36.76 3.81
C ASN A 140 -5.47 -36.39 3.74
N ASP A 141 -4.71 -36.91 2.77
CA ASP A 141 -3.28 -36.61 2.64
C ASP A 141 -2.99 -35.12 2.45
N GLN A 142 -3.82 -34.44 1.65
CA GLN A 142 -3.74 -32.98 1.45
C GLN A 142 -4.06 -32.22 2.73
N LYS A 143 -5.06 -32.66 3.51
CA LYS A 143 -5.39 -32.04 4.81
C LYS A 143 -4.23 -32.20 5.81
N HIS A 144 -3.62 -33.39 5.89
CA HIS A 144 -2.44 -33.65 6.72
C HIS A 144 -1.28 -32.71 6.37
N LYS A 145 -0.96 -32.58 5.08
CA LYS A 145 0.08 -31.65 4.59
C LYS A 145 -0.25 -30.20 4.95
N LEU A 146 -1.48 -29.78 4.72
CA LEU A 146 -1.93 -28.43 5.01
C LEU A 146 -1.87 -28.13 6.52
N PHE A 147 -2.24 -29.09 7.38
CA PHE A 147 -2.14 -28.95 8.84
C PHE A 147 -0.71 -28.77 9.32
N VAL A 148 0.24 -29.54 8.76
CA VAL A 148 1.68 -29.37 9.03
C VAL A 148 2.15 -27.97 8.66
N GLU A 149 1.74 -27.47 7.49
CA GLU A 149 2.14 -26.15 7.01
C GLU A 149 1.51 -25.00 7.80
N ILE A 150 0.25 -25.14 8.22
CA ILE A 150 -0.38 -24.19 9.15
C ILE A 150 0.40 -24.15 10.46
N LEU A 151 0.67 -25.31 11.06
CA LEU A 151 1.33 -25.36 12.37
C LEU A 151 2.73 -24.75 12.30
N LYS A 152 3.50 -25.11 11.26
CA LYS A 152 4.81 -24.53 10.99
C LYS A 152 4.74 -23.00 10.82
N THR A 153 3.81 -22.51 10.00
CA THR A 153 3.66 -21.06 9.75
C THR A 153 3.22 -20.32 11.00
N TYR A 154 2.32 -20.90 11.78
CA TYR A 154 1.86 -20.38 13.05
C TYR A 154 3.00 -20.30 14.08
N GLU A 155 3.79 -21.36 14.24
CA GLU A 155 4.89 -21.41 15.21
C GLU A 155 5.99 -20.38 14.88
N ILE A 156 6.38 -20.27 13.60
CA ILE A 156 7.36 -19.28 13.13
C ILE A 156 6.91 -17.85 13.45
N ASN A 157 5.61 -17.56 13.29
CA ASN A 157 5.05 -16.21 13.41
C ASN A 157 4.29 -15.98 14.74
N SER A 158 4.45 -16.88 15.72
CA SER A 158 3.73 -16.84 17.00
C SER A 158 4.00 -15.58 17.83
N LYS A 159 5.13 -14.91 17.61
CA LYS A 159 5.50 -13.63 18.26
C LYS A 159 5.16 -12.40 17.42
N GLY A 160 4.48 -12.59 16.30
CA GLY A 160 4.21 -11.59 15.29
C GLY A 160 5.29 -11.51 14.21
N TYR A 161 4.98 -10.79 13.15
CA TYR A 161 5.80 -10.63 11.96
C TYR A 161 5.70 -9.20 11.41
N THR A 162 6.71 -8.78 10.63
CA THR A 162 6.73 -7.49 9.95
C THR A 162 5.97 -7.59 8.65
N TYR A 163 4.94 -6.76 8.48
CA TYR A 163 4.11 -6.77 7.28
C TYR A 163 4.83 -6.17 6.08
N GLU A 164 4.72 -6.84 4.94
CA GLU A 164 5.14 -6.36 3.62
C GLU A 164 4.00 -6.55 2.64
N ASN A 165 3.59 -5.48 1.95
CA ASN A 165 2.38 -5.44 1.12
C ASN A 165 2.31 -6.56 0.08
N PHE A 166 3.45 -6.94 -0.52
CA PHE A 166 3.48 -7.86 -1.66
C PHE A 166 4.04 -9.24 -1.32
N THR A 167 4.81 -9.35 -0.23
CA THR A 167 5.63 -10.54 0.05
C THR A 167 5.42 -11.12 1.44
N ASN A 168 4.84 -10.38 2.39
CA ASN A 168 4.63 -10.85 3.75
C ASN A 168 3.32 -10.30 4.34
N ASN A 169 2.21 -10.84 3.84
CA ASN A 169 0.85 -10.47 4.23
C ASN A 169 -0.06 -11.71 4.42
N CYS A 170 -1.29 -11.48 4.86
CA CYS A 170 -2.26 -12.55 5.10
C CYS A 170 -2.48 -13.46 3.88
N VAL A 171 -2.53 -12.89 2.67
CA VAL A 171 -2.72 -13.62 1.42
C VAL A 171 -1.50 -14.47 1.09
N THR A 172 -0.28 -13.94 1.23
CA THR A 172 0.95 -14.69 0.92
C THR A 172 1.12 -15.89 1.84
N PHE A 173 0.78 -15.79 3.13
CA PHE A 173 0.79 -16.95 4.02
C PHE A 173 -0.20 -18.03 3.58
N LEU A 174 -1.42 -17.63 3.25
CA LEU A 174 -2.44 -18.57 2.77
C LEU A 174 -2.07 -19.18 1.42
N ARG A 175 -1.46 -18.41 0.53
CA ARG A 175 -0.93 -18.87 -0.75
C ARG A 175 0.09 -20.00 -0.52
N GLU A 176 1.07 -19.79 0.35
CA GLU A 176 2.08 -20.82 0.66
C GLU A 176 1.45 -22.05 1.34
N ILE A 177 0.60 -21.85 2.35
CA ILE A 177 -0.07 -22.94 3.08
C ILE A 177 -0.88 -23.81 2.13
N ILE A 178 -1.69 -23.21 1.26
CA ILE A 178 -2.51 -23.96 0.30
C ILE A 178 -1.62 -24.61 -0.76
N SER A 179 -0.63 -23.90 -1.30
CA SER A 179 0.31 -24.46 -2.31
C SER A 179 1.01 -25.72 -1.80
N ASN A 180 1.56 -25.66 -0.59
CA ASN A 180 2.26 -26.77 0.03
C ASN A 180 1.29 -27.91 0.42
N GLY A 181 0.08 -27.57 0.88
CA GLY A 181 -0.98 -28.55 1.16
C GLY A 181 -1.42 -29.33 -0.08
N LEU A 182 -1.51 -28.65 -1.23
CA LEU A 182 -1.82 -29.27 -2.52
C LEU A 182 -0.63 -30.01 -3.14
N GLY A 183 0.60 -29.63 -2.76
CA GLY A 183 1.84 -30.15 -3.33
C GLY A 183 2.21 -29.51 -4.67
N THR A 184 1.56 -28.41 -5.05
CA THR A 184 1.80 -27.65 -6.27
C THR A 184 1.61 -26.16 -6.01
N PRO A 185 2.47 -25.27 -6.52
CA PRO A 185 2.29 -23.82 -6.38
C PRO A 185 0.94 -23.35 -6.91
N LEU A 186 0.28 -22.48 -6.14
CA LEU A 186 -0.85 -21.70 -6.63
C LEU A 186 -0.36 -20.65 -7.62
N GLU A 187 -0.97 -20.58 -8.79
CA GLU A 187 -0.61 -19.62 -9.83
C GLU A 187 -1.87 -18.98 -10.41
N LEU A 188 -1.76 -17.76 -10.91
CA LEU A 188 -2.77 -17.17 -11.79
C LEU A 188 -2.58 -17.70 -13.20
N LYS A 189 -3.42 -18.65 -13.63
CA LYS A 189 -3.33 -19.25 -14.97
C LYS A 189 -3.62 -18.24 -16.09
N GLU A 190 -4.47 -17.28 -15.77
CA GLU A 190 -4.85 -16.19 -16.66
C GLU A 190 -4.55 -14.87 -15.96
N ILE A 191 -3.60 -14.12 -16.51
CA ILE A 191 -3.25 -12.78 -16.04
C ILE A 191 -3.99 -11.78 -16.94
N GLU A 192 -4.79 -10.91 -16.33
CA GLU A 192 -5.50 -9.89 -17.07
C GLU A 192 -4.53 -8.90 -17.73
N GLU A 193 -4.92 -8.33 -18.88
CA GLU A 193 -4.08 -7.36 -19.60
C GLU A 193 -3.72 -6.16 -18.71
N GLY A 194 -2.42 -5.84 -18.64
CA GLY A 194 -1.91 -4.76 -17.78
C GLY A 194 -2.09 -5.02 -16.28
N LYS A 195 -1.99 -6.29 -15.85
CA LYS A 195 -2.01 -6.72 -14.44
C LYS A 195 -0.86 -7.68 -14.10
N ASP A 196 0.22 -7.63 -14.86
CA ASP A 196 1.40 -8.49 -14.69
C ASP A 196 2.47 -7.87 -13.77
N THR A 197 2.20 -6.69 -13.21
CA THR A 197 3.04 -6.00 -12.21
C THR A 197 2.29 -5.81 -10.89
N TRP A 198 3.02 -5.69 -9.78
CA TRP A 198 2.43 -5.40 -8.47
C TRP A 198 1.69 -4.06 -8.46
N ARG A 199 2.26 -3.00 -9.04
CA ARG A 199 1.64 -1.68 -9.08
C ARG A 199 0.31 -1.70 -9.81
N GLU A 200 0.30 -2.26 -11.02
CA GLU A 200 -0.92 -2.25 -11.83
C GLU A 200 -2.02 -3.10 -11.21
N ARG A 201 -1.64 -4.21 -10.55
CA ARG A 201 -2.59 -5.12 -9.89
C ARG A 201 -3.28 -4.46 -8.68
N VAL A 202 -2.57 -3.69 -7.86
CA VAL A 202 -3.16 -3.01 -6.70
C VAL A 202 -3.93 -1.72 -7.05
N TYR A 203 -3.58 -1.06 -8.16
CA TYR A 203 -4.14 0.24 -8.55
C TYR A 203 -5.69 0.37 -8.54
N PRO A 204 -6.49 -0.64 -8.91
CA PRO A 204 -7.95 -0.55 -8.84
C PRO A 204 -8.51 -0.41 -7.42
N TYR A 205 -7.75 -0.85 -6.41
CA TYR A 205 -8.17 -0.82 -5.01
C TYR A 205 -7.82 0.51 -4.33
N SER A 206 -6.85 1.24 -4.88
CA SER A 206 -6.30 2.46 -4.32
C SER A 206 -6.74 3.74 -5.01
N ASN A 207 -7.13 3.66 -6.29
CA ASN A 207 -7.38 4.84 -7.11
C ASN A 207 -8.57 5.69 -6.67
N THR A 208 -9.42 5.18 -5.77
CA THR A 208 -10.52 5.90 -5.13
C THR A 208 -10.11 6.56 -3.81
N LEU A 209 -9.02 6.10 -3.19
CA LEU A 209 -8.52 6.60 -1.91
C LEU A 209 -7.28 7.45 -2.14
N ILE A 210 -7.43 8.77 -2.02
CA ILE A 210 -6.40 9.78 -2.31
C ILE A 210 -5.02 9.40 -1.74
N TRP A 211 -4.97 8.98 -0.47
CA TRP A 211 -3.71 8.63 0.19
C TRP A 211 -3.06 7.36 -0.37
N LEU A 212 -3.84 6.34 -0.73
CA LEU A 212 -3.32 5.14 -1.38
C LEU A 212 -2.88 5.43 -2.80
N ASN A 213 -3.65 6.23 -3.54
CA ASN A 213 -3.26 6.67 -4.88
C ASN A 213 -1.95 7.48 -4.86
N VAL A 214 -1.77 8.38 -3.89
CA VAL A 214 -0.51 9.11 -3.67
C VAL A 214 0.62 8.15 -3.35
N ASN A 215 0.39 7.19 -2.45
CA ASN A 215 1.37 6.19 -2.08
C ASN A 215 1.86 5.39 -3.29
N GLU A 216 0.92 4.86 -4.07
CA GLU A 216 1.28 4.09 -5.25
C GLU A 216 1.96 5.00 -6.26
N THR A 217 1.34 6.13 -6.65
CA THR A 217 1.88 6.99 -7.71
C THR A 217 3.26 7.58 -7.40
N LEU A 218 3.54 7.93 -6.14
CA LEU A 218 4.77 8.64 -5.76
C LEU A 218 5.77 7.79 -4.98
N LEU A 219 5.32 6.91 -4.07
CA LEU A 219 6.21 6.25 -3.11
C LEU A 219 6.69 4.89 -3.57
N PHE A 220 5.87 4.14 -4.31
CA PHE A 220 6.30 2.87 -4.89
C PHE A 220 7.45 3.09 -5.87
N ASP A 221 8.46 2.25 -5.77
CA ASP A 221 9.63 2.29 -6.63
C ASP A 221 9.50 1.40 -7.88
N HIS A 222 10.61 1.25 -8.60
CA HIS A 222 10.72 0.47 -9.83
C HIS A 222 10.45 -1.03 -9.65
N ASP A 223 10.58 -1.59 -8.44
CA ASP A 223 10.40 -3.02 -8.17
C ASP A 223 8.93 -3.41 -8.33
N THR A 224 8.02 -2.51 -7.96
CA THR A 224 6.57 -2.67 -8.15
C THR A 224 6.13 -2.63 -9.62
N ASP A 225 6.98 -2.09 -10.50
CA ASP A 225 6.75 -1.96 -11.96
C ASP A 225 7.37 -3.12 -12.75
N LYS A 226 8.05 -4.07 -12.08
CA LYS A 226 8.59 -5.26 -12.74
C LYS A 226 7.46 -6.26 -13.00
N LYS A 227 7.55 -6.93 -14.15
CA LYS A 227 6.71 -8.09 -14.44
C LYS A 227 7.01 -9.19 -13.43
N ARG A 228 5.97 -9.81 -12.90
CA ARG A 228 6.05 -10.79 -11.83
C ARG A 228 5.64 -12.17 -12.31
N ASP A 229 6.16 -13.16 -11.59
CA ASP A 229 5.71 -14.53 -11.73
C ASP A 229 4.22 -14.66 -11.33
N PRO A 230 3.41 -15.51 -12.00
CA PRO A 230 2.01 -15.72 -11.66
C PRO A 230 1.75 -16.07 -10.18
N HIS A 231 2.68 -16.74 -9.51
CA HIS A 231 2.61 -17.04 -8.08
C HIS A 231 2.84 -15.79 -7.22
N GLU A 232 3.83 -14.95 -7.57
CA GLU A 232 4.13 -13.69 -6.88
C GLU A 232 3.03 -12.63 -7.03
N LEU A 233 2.18 -12.75 -8.05
CA LEU A 233 1.01 -11.89 -8.24
C LEU A 233 -0.13 -12.17 -7.27
N ILE A 234 -0.11 -13.30 -6.55
CA ILE A 234 -1.15 -13.68 -5.59
C ILE A 234 -0.82 -13.07 -4.22
N TYR A 235 -1.11 -11.77 -4.07
CA TYR A 235 -0.96 -11.04 -2.81
C TYR A 235 -2.22 -10.28 -2.39
N LEU A 236 -3.27 -10.25 -3.23
CA LEU A 236 -4.60 -9.73 -2.88
C LEU A 236 -5.60 -10.87 -2.63
N PRO A 237 -6.61 -10.67 -1.76
CA PRO A 237 -7.63 -11.67 -1.46
C PRO A 237 -8.37 -12.19 -2.70
N ASP A 238 -8.67 -11.30 -3.65
CA ASP A 238 -9.33 -11.66 -4.91
C ASP A 238 -8.40 -12.50 -5.82
N ASP A 239 -7.10 -12.23 -5.82
CA ASP A 239 -6.13 -13.03 -6.58
C ASP A 239 -6.03 -14.45 -6.02
N LEU A 240 -6.02 -14.59 -4.68
CA LEU A 240 -6.00 -15.90 -4.03
C LEU A 240 -7.28 -16.68 -4.30
N LEU A 241 -8.45 -16.02 -4.22
CA LEU A 241 -9.71 -16.64 -4.58
C LEU A 241 -9.70 -17.16 -6.02
N LYS A 242 -9.27 -16.32 -6.97
CA LYS A 242 -9.16 -16.70 -8.38
C LYS A 242 -8.18 -17.87 -8.59
N SER A 243 -7.00 -17.82 -7.97
CA SER A 243 -6.00 -18.87 -8.12
C SER A 243 -6.50 -20.20 -7.55
N VAL A 244 -7.14 -20.20 -6.38
CA VAL A 244 -7.81 -21.37 -5.81
C VAL A 244 -8.88 -21.88 -6.78
N GLN A 245 -9.70 -20.98 -7.33
CA GLN A 245 -10.76 -21.34 -8.27
C GLN A 245 -10.23 -22.00 -9.56
N GLN A 246 -9.00 -21.68 -9.95
CA GLN A 246 -8.33 -22.22 -11.13
C GLN A 246 -7.61 -23.56 -10.87
N THR A 247 -7.54 -24.03 -9.62
CA THR A 247 -6.98 -25.35 -9.30
C THR A 247 -7.87 -26.50 -9.80
N SER A 248 -7.32 -27.71 -9.83
CA SER A 248 -8.05 -28.92 -10.22
C SER A 248 -8.79 -29.60 -9.06
N ILE A 249 -8.69 -29.08 -7.84
CA ILE A 249 -9.41 -29.66 -6.70
C ILE A 249 -10.90 -29.30 -6.79
N PRO A 250 -11.81 -30.21 -6.43
CA PRO A 250 -13.21 -29.86 -6.29
C PRO A 250 -13.39 -28.79 -5.21
N GLN A 251 -14.30 -27.86 -5.45
CA GLN A 251 -14.54 -26.74 -4.57
C GLN A 251 -15.96 -26.23 -4.71
N GLU A 252 -16.50 -25.68 -3.63
CA GLU A 252 -17.80 -25.04 -3.62
C GLU A 252 -17.66 -23.61 -3.10
N THR A 253 -18.04 -22.63 -3.92
CA THR A 253 -18.02 -21.22 -3.53
C THR A 253 -19.43 -20.77 -3.15
N LYS A 254 -19.57 -20.21 -1.95
CA LYS A 254 -20.83 -19.66 -1.44
C LYS A 254 -20.61 -18.26 -0.88
N GLN A 255 -21.48 -17.34 -1.27
CA GLN A 255 -21.55 -16.03 -0.61
C GLN A 255 -22.26 -16.19 0.73
N ILE A 256 -21.52 -15.95 1.82
CA ILE A 256 -22.06 -15.98 3.19
C ILE A 256 -22.64 -14.62 3.55
N LEU A 257 -21.91 -13.54 3.26
CA LEU A 257 -22.34 -12.16 3.50
C LEU A 257 -22.28 -11.35 2.20
N LYS A 258 -23.29 -10.52 1.98
CA LYS A 258 -23.30 -9.56 0.89
C LYS A 258 -22.49 -8.33 1.28
N ASP A 259 -21.70 -7.84 0.34
CA ASP A 259 -21.03 -6.55 0.49
C ASP A 259 -22.06 -5.43 0.50
N ARG A 260 -22.02 -4.58 1.53
CA ARG A 260 -22.90 -3.43 1.69
C ARG A 260 -22.21 -2.10 1.39
N TRP A 261 -20.93 -2.12 1.04
CA TRP A 261 -20.22 -0.93 0.61
C TRP A 261 -20.44 -0.69 -0.89
N GLN A 262 -20.74 0.56 -1.23
CA GLN A 262 -20.63 1.03 -2.61
C GLN A 262 -19.33 1.80 -2.75
N ARG A 263 -18.44 1.34 -3.63
CA ARG A 263 -17.23 2.08 -3.97
C ARG A 263 -17.63 3.29 -4.82
N GLU A 264 -17.51 4.49 -4.25
CA GLU A 264 -17.69 5.72 -5.02
C GLU A 264 -16.63 5.84 -6.13
N GLY A 265 -17.03 6.39 -7.27
CA GLY A 265 -16.31 6.32 -8.55
C GLY A 265 -14.98 7.11 -8.63
N LYS A 266 -14.28 6.85 -9.75
CA LYS A 266 -12.89 7.21 -10.07
C LYS A 266 -12.47 8.66 -9.74
N SER A 267 -11.44 8.82 -8.90
CA SER A 267 -10.77 10.10 -8.57
C SER A 267 -9.84 10.63 -9.68
N SER A 268 -9.55 9.84 -10.71
CA SER A 268 -8.50 10.15 -11.71
C SER A 268 -8.73 11.43 -12.52
N ALA A 269 -9.97 11.87 -12.68
CA ALA A 269 -10.29 13.10 -13.42
C ALA A 269 -9.80 14.36 -12.69
N VAL A 270 -9.80 14.37 -11.34
CA VAL A 270 -9.42 15.55 -10.54
C VAL A 270 -7.94 15.86 -10.71
N TRP A 271 -7.09 14.82 -10.69
CA TRP A 271 -5.66 14.97 -10.90
C TRP A 271 -5.33 15.43 -12.32
N MET A 272 -6.03 14.89 -13.32
CA MET A 272 -5.83 15.30 -14.71
C MET A 272 -6.21 16.78 -14.92
N ILE A 273 -7.34 17.22 -14.37
CA ILE A 273 -7.76 18.63 -14.40
C ILE A 273 -6.73 19.51 -13.68
N PHE A 274 -6.25 19.05 -12.51
CA PHE A 274 -5.22 19.75 -11.75
C PHE A 274 -3.91 19.91 -12.55
N TYR A 275 -3.42 18.84 -13.18
CA TYR A 275 -2.19 18.88 -14.00
C TYR A 275 -2.35 19.71 -15.27
N LEU A 276 -3.48 19.57 -15.97
CA LEU A 276 -3.79 20.38 -17.15
C LEU A 276 -3.88 21.86 -16.80
N SER A 277 -4.42 22.20 -15.62
CA SER A 277 -4.44 23.57 -15.14
C SER A 277 -3.02 24.12 -14.95
N ILE A 278 -2.12 23.39 -14.29
CA ILE A 278 -0.72 23.80 -14.10
C ILE A 278 -0.02 23.99 -15.46
N LEU A 279 -0.23 23.08 -16.41
CA LEU A 279 0.37 23.16 -17.74
C LEU A 279 -0.14 24.36 -18.55
N LEU A 280 -1.47 24.56 -18.59
CA LEU A 280 -2.10 25.68 -19.30
C LEU A 280 -1.63 27.03 -18.73
N PHE A 281 -1.45 27.12 -17.41
CA PHE A 281 -1.00 28.34 -16.72
C PHE A 281 0.53 28.54 -16.73
N SER A 282 1.30 27.59 -17.24
CA SER A 282 2.74 27.73 -17.42
C SER A 282 3.10 28.39 -18.77
N PHE A 283 2.11 28.69 -19.61
CA PHE A 283 2.32 29.31 -20.92
C PHE A 283 2.45 30.84 -20.83
N PRO A 284 3.47 31.46 -21.45
CA PRO A 284 3.66 32.91 -21.41
C PRO A 284 2.76 33.61 -22.43
N ALA A 285 1.53 33.95 -22.04
CA ALA A 285 0.66 34.86 -22.79
C ALA A 285 0.32 36.08 -21.94
N LYS A 286 0.30 37.28 -22.53
CA LYS A 286 0.09 38.56 -21.83
C LYS A 286 -1.20 38.64 -21.00
N PHE A 287 -2.15 37.71 -21.18
CA PHE A 287 -3.40 37.58 -20.42
C PHE A 287 -3.31 36.65 -19.18
N LEU A 288 -2.19 35.97 -18.95
CA LEU A 288 -1.99 34.99 -17.88
C LEU A 288 -1.16 35.49 -16.69
N GLN A 289 -0.69 36.74 -16.68
CA GLN A 289 0.25 37.24 -15.66
C GLN A 289 -0.22 37.12 -14.20
N LEU A 290 -1.53 37.22 -13.93
CA LEU A 290 -2.10 36.99 -12.59
C LEU A 290 -2.10 35.49 -12.23
N PHE A 291 -2.30 34.61 -13.22
CA PHE A 291 -2.31 33.15 -13.08
C PHE A 291 -0.91 32.52 -13.14
N GLU A 292 0.09 33.18 -13.74
CA GLU A 292 1.50 32.77 -13.72
C GLU A 292 2.06 32.77 -12.29
N ARG A 293 1.71 33.77 -11.49
CA ARG A 293 2.18 33.82 -10.10
C ARG A 293 1.47 32.78 -9.24
N ILE A 294 0.19 32.52 -9.53
CA ILE A 294 -0.59 31.49 -8.84
C ILE A 294 -0.03 30.10 -9.17
N SER A 295 0.33 29.80 -10.43
CA SER A 295 0.92 28.51 -10.81
C SER A 295 2.28 28.27 -10.15
N GLU A 296 3.16 29.28 -10.09
CA GLU A 296 4.41 29.21 -9.32
C GLU A 296 4.15 28.92 -7.83
N ILE A 297 3.11 29.55 -7.25
CA ILE A 297 2.75 29.35 -5.84
C ILE A 297 2.17 27.95 -5.61
N LEU A 298 1.21 27.54 -6.43
CA LEU A 298 0.55 26.24 -6.32
C LEU A 298 1.55 25.11 -6.55
N TYR A 299 2.36 25.20 -7.61
CA TYR A 299 3.40 24.21 -7.88
C TYR A 299 4.42 24.18 -6.73
N GLY A 300 4.95 25.33 -6.33
CA GLY A 300 5.92 25.40 -5.22
C GLY A 300 5.39 24.84 -3.90
N PHE A 301 4.12 25.08 -3.60
CA PHE A 301 3.45 24.55 -2.41
C PHE A 301 3.24 23.03 -2.51
N VAL A 302 2.66 22.55 -3.62
CA VAL A 302 2.34 21.13 -3.81
C VAL A 302 3.60 20.29 -3.99
N ALA A 303 4.55 20.73 -4.81
CA ALA A 303 5.82 20.05 -5.03
C ALA A 303 6.72 20.13 -3.79
N GLY A 304 6.73 21.26 -3.07
CA GLY A 304 7.46 21.39 -1.81
C GLY A 304 6.91 20.48 -0.72
N PHE A 305 5.58 20.47 -0.52
CA PHE A 305 4.94 19.63 0.49
C PHE A 305 5.01 18.15 0.13
N GLY A 306 4.62 17.81 -1.10
CA GLY A 306 4.70 16.44 -1.63
C GLY A 306 6.14 15.94 -1.65
N GLY A 307 7.09 16.75 -2.09
CA GLY A 307 8.51 16.43 -2.08
C GLY A 307 9.05 16.23 -0.67
N THR A 308 8.57 17.00 0.31
CA THR A 308 8.90 16.77 1.73
C THR A 308 8.35 15.43 2.22
N LEU A 309 7.08 15.12 1.92
CA LEU A 309 6.48 13.85 2.28
C LEU A 309 7.25 12.67 1.67
N VAL A 310 7.51 12.71 0.36
CA VAL A 310 8.25 11.67 -0.36
C VAL A 310 9.67 11.52 0.18
N THR A 311 10.37 12.62 0.44
CA THR A 311 11.73 12.58 1.01
C THR A 311 11.73 11.96 2.40
N LEU A 312 10.75 12.31 3.25
CA LEU A 312 10.64 11.72 4.58
C LEU A 312 10.34 10.21 4.50
N VAL A 313 9.43 9.79 3.64
CA VAL A 313 9.16 8.36 3.44
C VAL A 313 10.41 7.64 2.94
N TYR A 314 11.06 8.16 1.90
CA TYR A 314 12.30 7.57 1.36
C TYR A 314 13.39 7.40 2.44
N LEU A 315 13.55 8.37 3.33
CA LEU A 315 14.57 8.32 4.38
C LEU A 315 14.21 7.39 5.57
N PHE A 316 12.93 7.12 5.79
CA PHE A 316 12.45 6.44 7.00
C PHE A 316 11.63 5.18 6.76
N THR A 317 11.39 4.81 5.50
CA THR A 317 10.66 3.58 5.15
C THR A 317 11.55 2.37 5.35
N SER A 318 11.00 1.31 5.93
CA SER A 318 11.58 -0.03 5.93
C SER A 318 11.05 -0.91 4.81
N PHE A 319 10.02 -0.46 4.07
CA PHE A 319 9.43 -1.21 2.97
C PHE A 319 10.38 -1.36 1.79
N SER A 320 10.60 -2.62 1.41
CA SER A 320 11.46 -3.00 0.28
C SER A 320 11.02 -2.42 -1.08
N PHE A 321 9.73 -2.12 -1.25
CA PHE A 321 9.15 -1.64 -2.51
C PHE A 321 9.06 -0.11 -2.60
N MET A 322 9.67 0.62 -1.66
CA MET A 322 9.76 2.08 -1.66
C MET A 322 11.19 2.60 -1.46
N ASN A 323 12.14 1.75 -1.05
CA ASN A 323 13.47 2.17 -0.61
C ASN A 323 14.36 2.66 -1.76
N GLU A 324 13.99 2.36 -3.01
CA GLU A 324 14.69 2.82 -4.22
C GLU A 324 13.87 3.81 -5.06
N THR A 325 12.84 4.44 -4.46
CA THR A 325 12.01 5.40 -5.20
C THR A 325 12.82 6.63 -5.61
N ILE A 326 12.76 6.99 -6.90
CA ILE A 326 13.41 8.22 -7.41
C ILE A 326 12.49 9.45 -7.35
N ALA A 327 11.29 9.32 -6.78
CA ALA A 327 10.32 10.41 -6.74
C ALA A 327 10.81 11.65 -5.97
N TRP A 328 11.67 11.45 -4.95
CA TRP A 328 12.27 12.56 -4.19
C TRP A 328 13.22 13.44 -5.02
N LEU A 329 13.71 12.93 -6.16
CA LEU A 329 14.45 13.75 -7.12
C LEU A 329 13.51 14.59 -7.99
N ALA A 330 12.35 14.03 -8.35
CA ALA A 330 11.33 14.72 -9.14
C ALA A 330 10.70 15.89 -8.37
N ILE A 331 10.26 15.64 -7.14
CA ILE A 331 9.69 16.63 -6.21
C ILE A 331 10.46 16.60 -4.90
N SER A 332 10.81 17.76 -4.35
CA SER A 332 11.70 17.83 -3.18
C SER A 332 11.42 19.06 -2.32
N PRO A 333 11.81 19.03 -1.03
CA PRO A 333 11.72 20.19 -0.14
C PRO A 333 12.36 21.46 -0.71
N ILE A 334 13.32 21.32 -1.63
CA ILE A 334 13.97 22.44 -2.29
C ILE A 334 12.98 23.30 -3.10
N ASP A 335 11.87 22.71 -3.56
CA ASP A 335 10.80 23.41 -4.27
C ASP A 335 10.21 24.57 -3.45
N PHE A 336 10.20 24.45 -2.10
CA PHE A 336 9.78 25.55 -1.23
C PHE A 336 10.71 26.76 -1.30
N PHE A 337 11.99 26.53 -1.53
CA PHE A 337 12.94 27.64 -1.66
C PHE A 337 12.79 28.26 -3.05
N VAL A 338 12.77 27.47 -4.12
CA VAL A 338 12.62 28.01 -5.48
C VAL A 338 11.27 28.74 -5.69
N TRP A 339 10.23 28.38 -4.92
CA TRP A 339 8.95 29.09 -4.84
C TRP A 339 9.06 30.57 -4.41
N LYS A 340 9.99 30.89 -3.50
CA LYS A 340 10.12 32.25 -2.97
C LYS A 340 10.47 33.22 -4.11
N LYS A 341 9.76 34.35 -4.19
CA LYS A 341 10.00 35.39 -5.21
C LYS A 341 11.48 35.71 -5.31
N TYR A 342 12.01 35.73 -6.54
CA TYR A 342 13.38 36.11 -6.82
C TYR A 342 13.73 37.46 -6.18
N GLU A 343 12.81 38.43 -6.21
CA GLU A 343 13.00 39.75 -5.59
C GLU A 343 13.24 39.68 -4.07
N ASN A 344 12.70 38.65 -3.40
CA ASN A 344 12.79 38.48 -1.95
C ASN A 344 14.08 37.76 -1.50
N TYR A 345 14.92 37.32 -2.43
CA TYR A 345 16.25 36.79 -2.11
C TYR A 345 17.24 37.93 -1.87
N LYS A 346 17.92 37.92 -0.71
CA LYS A 346 19.02 38.87 -0.42
C LYS A 346 20.21 38.62 -1.35
N ASN A 347 20.63 37.36 -1.46
CA ASN A 347 21.64 36.93 -2.43
C ASN A 347 20.93 36.36 -3.67
N LYS A 348 20.98 37.09 -4.79
CA LYS A 348 20.34 36.67 -6.05
C LYS A 348 21.01 35.45 -6.69
N LYS A 349 22.31 35.26 -6.48
CA LYS A 349 23.04 34.07 -6.97
C LYS A 349 22.51 32.79 -6.33
N LEU A 350 22.12 32.84 -5.05
CA LEU A 350 21.54 31.69 -4.35
C LEU A 350 20.26 31.15 -5.03
N TYR A 351 19.40 32.02 -5.54
CA TYR A 351 18.20 31.60 -6.28
C TYR A 351 18.58 30.73 -7.50
N PHE A 352 19.56 31.18 -8.28
CA PHE A 352 20.02 30.45 -9.46
C PHE A 352 20.81 29.18 -9.11
N TYR A 353 21.52 29.15 -7.98
CA TYR A 353 22.12 27.90 -7.49
C TYR A 353 21.07 26.87 -7.09
N LEU A 354 20.00 27.27 -6.37
CA LEU A 354 18.89 26.37 -6.03
C LEU A 354 18.16 25.87 -7.29
N LEU A 355 17.94 26.75 -8.27
CA LEU A 355 17.35 26.38 -9.56
C LEU A 355 18.25 25.40 -10.32
N GLY A 356 19.56 25.65 -10.37
CA GLY A 356 20.54 24.75 -10.99
C GLY A 356 20.60 23.38 -10.31
N ILE A 357 20.56 23.34 -8.98
CA ILE A 357 20.47 22.08 -8.22
C ILE A 357 19.20 21.32 -8.58
N ARG A 358 18.04 21.98 -8.70
CA ARG A 358 16.80 21.29 -9.10
C ARG A 358 16.84 20.76 -10.51
N LEU A 359 17.37 21.51 -11.46
CA LEU A 359 17.57 21.02 -12.83
C LEU A 359 18.52 19.81 -12.86
N LEU A 360 19.58 19.82 -12.05
CA LEU A 360 20.48 18.67 -11.91
C LEU A 360 19.76 17.46 -11.29
N MET A 361 18.96 17.63 -10.23
CA MET A 361 18.18 16.55 -9.64
C MET A 361 17.23 15.91 -10.66
N LEU A 362 16.54 16.72 -11.46
CA LEU A 362 15.63 16.24 -12.50
C LEU A 362 16.39 15.52 -13.63
N PHE A 363 17.55 16.04 -14.02
CA PHE A 363 18.42 15.36 -14.98
C PHE A 363 18.87 14.00 -14.46
N VAL A 364 19.35 13.93 -13.21
CA VAL A 364 19.72 12.66 -12.56
C VAL A 364 18.52 11.71 -12.49
N ALA A 365 17.33 12.20 -12.12
CA ALA A 365 16.11 11.38 -12.10
C ALA A 365 15.76 10.79 -13.48
N LEU A 366 15.90 11.59 -14.55
CA LEU A 366 15.68 11.13 -15.91
C LEU A 366 16.71 10.06 -16.32
N VAL A 367 18.00 10.31 -16.05
CA VAL A 367 19.07 9.33 -16.31
C VAL A 367 18.77 8.04 -15.58
N LEU A 368 18.52 8.11 -14.26
CA LEU A 368 18.19 6.96 -13.43
C LEU A 368 16.96 6.21 -13.94
N LYS A 369 15.90 6.92 -14.35
CA LYS A 369 14.69 6.32 -14.90
C LYS A 369 14.96 5.47 -16.15
N PHE A 370 15.74 6.02 -17.07
CA PHE A 370 16.00 5.37 -18.36
C PHE A 370 17.08 4.29 -18.30
N THR A 371 17.96 4.33 -17.28
CA THR A 371 19.10 3.40 -17.16
C THR A 371 18.85 2.28 -16.16
N PHE A 372 18.42 2.59 -14.94
CA PHE A 372 18.36 1.63 -13.83
C PHE A 372 16.95 1.39 -13.32
N TYR A 373 16.15 2.45 -13.13
CA TYR A 373 14.90 2.40 -12.40
C TYR A 373 13.71 2.74 -13.31
N LYS A 374 13.17 1.74 -14.04
CA LYS A 374 12.01 1.90 -14.94
C LYS A 374 10.68 2.18 -14.20
N GLN A 375 10.70 3.06 -13.21
CA GLN A 375 9.59 3.42 -12.35
C GLN A 375 8.52 4.24 -13.10
N THR A 376 7.25 4.03 -12.77
CA THR A 376 6.09 4.74 -13.36
C THR A 376 5.95 6.19 -12.84
N LEU A 377 6.94 7.03 -13.14
CA LEU A 377 7.00 8.47 -12.78
C LEU A 377 7.00 9.43 -13.98
N GLY A 378 6.65 8.95 -15.18
CA GLY A 378 6.80 9.72 -16.43
C GLY A 378 6.10 11.08 -16.39
N ASN A 379 4.83 11.11 -15.96
CA ASN A 379 4.03 12.32 -15.90
C ASN A 379 4.59 13.34 -14.90
N LEU A 380 5.05 12.87 -13.74
CA LEU A 380 5.63 13.73 -12.71
C LEU A 380 6.92 14.37 -13.20
N LEU A 381 7.84 13.56 -13.76
CA LEU A 381 9.11 14.06 -14.29
C LEU A 381 8.89 15.02 -15.45
N PHE A 382 7.96 14.73 -16.36
CA PHE A 382 7.61 15.63 -17.45
C PHE A 382 7.12 16.98 -16.90
N LEU A 383 6.15 16.97 -15.99
CA LEU A 383 5.58 18.20 -15.44
C LEU A 383 6.63 19.02 -14.68
N SER A 384 7.42 18.37 -13.81
CA SER A 384 8.46 19.05 -13.04
C SER A 384 9.55 19.63 -13.95
N SER A 385 9.99 18.86 -14.96
CA SER A 385 10.99 19.32 -15.92
C SER A 385 10.45 20.49 -16.74
N PHE A 386 9.22 20.39 -17.25
CA PHE A 386 8.57 21.44 -18.01
C PHE A 386 8.43 22.73 -17.19
N PHE A 387 7.94 22.62 -15.95
CA PHE A 387 7.81 23.77 -15.04
C PHE A 387 9.15 24.49 -14.84
N TYR A 388 10.22 23.75 -14.53
CA TYR A 388 11.52 24.32 -14.25
C TYR A 388 12.22 24.90 -15.50
N LEU A 389 11.99 24.31 -16.68
CA LEU A 389 12.44 24.88 -17.95
C LEU A 389 11.72 26.19 -18.28
N CYS A 390 10.41 26.26 -18.07
CA CYS A 390 9.64 27.50 -18.20
C CYS A 390 10.11 28.57 -17.22
N LEU A 391 10.37 28.19 -15.97
CA LEU A 391 10.89 29.11 -14.95
C LEU A 391 12.28 29.65 -15.30
N LEU A 392 13.18 28.79 -15.79
CA LEU A 392 14.51 29.19 -16.27
C LEU A 392 14.40 30.16 -17.45
N TYR A 393 13.55 29.84 -18.44
CA TYR A 393 13.31 30.72 -19.59
C TYR A 393 12.76 32.08 -19.14
N LYS A 394 11.82 32.11 -18.20
CA LYS A 394 11.25 33.34 -17.63
C LYS A 394 12.31 34.20 -16.94
N LYS A 395 13.28 33.58 -16.25
CA LYS A 395 14.35 34.25 -15.49
C LYS A 395 15.67 34.43 -16.25
N ARG A 396 15.67 34.21 -17.57
CA ARG A 396 16.87 34.28 -18.42
C ARG A 396 17.56 35.65 -18.40
N ASN A 397 16.78 36.74 -18.37
CA ASN A 397 17.32 38.09 -18.40
C ASN A 397 18.02 38.43 -17.07
N GLU A 398 17.41 38.06 -15.94
CA GLU A 398 18.02 38.20 -14.61
C GLU A 398 19.26 37.31 -14.45
N PHE A 399 19.26 36.13 -15.06
CA PHE A 399 20.44 35.26 -15.08
C PHE A 399 21.59 35.90 -15.86
N GLN A 400 21.31 36.38 -17.09
CA GLN A 400 22.31 37.04 -17.94
C GLN A 400 22.91 38.28 -17.26
N SER A 401 22.07 39.11 -16.62
CA SER A 401 22.56 40.33 -15.95
C SER A 401 23.47 40.03 -14.75
N LEU A 402 23.22 38.94 -14.02
CA LEU A 402 24.00 38.56 -12.85
C LEU A 402 25.32 37.84 -13.15
N PHE A 403 25.35 37.02 -14.20
CA PHE A 403 26.47 36.11 -14.46
C PHE A 403 27.23 36.41 -15.75
N LEU A 404 26.61 37.07 -16.74
CA LEU A 404 27.20 37.28 -18.07
C LEU A 404 27.54 38.75 -18.36
N ASN A 405 26.78 39.71 -17.81
CA ASN A 405 27.02 41.15 -18.00
C ASN A 405 27.90 41.78 -16.90
N GLN A 406 28.72 40.99 -16.19
CA GLN A 406 29.71 41.52 -15.22
C GLN A 406 31.02 41.96 -15.90
N LYS A 407 31.01 42.25 -17.21
CA LYS A 407 32.15 42.79 -17.95
C LYS A 407 32.06 44.30 -18.10
#